data_AF-A0AAW5MUR3-F1
#
_entry.id   AF-A0AAW5MUR3-F1
#
_cell.length_a   1.000
_cell.length_b   1.000
_cell.length_c   1.000
_cell.angle_alpha   90.00
_cell.angle_beta   90.00
_cell.angle_gamma   90.00
#
_symmetry.space_group_name_H-M   'P 1'
#
loop_
_entity.id
_entity.type
_entity.pdbx_description
1 polymer ?
#
loop_
_entity_poly.entity_id
_entity_poly.type
_entity_poly.pdbx_seq_one_letter_code
_entity_poly.pdbx_strand_id
1 'polypeptide(L)' 'MNHSKSISIECVINGMPFQLHAAPGMPLSVMLLEEGLLSVKQGCCVGECCACTVLVDG' A
#
# COMPACT_ATOMS: atom_id res chain seq x y z
N MET A 1 17.05 -7.93 15.53
CA MET A 1 15.89 -7.53 14.69
C MET A 1 16.42 -7.44 13.26
N ASN A 2 16.10 -8.42 12.42
CA ASN A 2 16.74 -8.57 11.12
C ASN A 2 16.36 -7.43 10.18
N HIS A 3 17.37 -6.65 9.82
CA HIS A 3 17.35 -5.61 8.83
C HIS A 3 17.08 -6.18 7.43
N SER A 4 16.27 -5.45 6.65
CA SER A 4 16.50 -5.23 5.21
C SER A 4 16.27 -6.40 4.27
N LYS A 5 15.03 -6.83 4.06
CA LYS A 5 14.66 -7.42 2.77
C LYS A 5 13.32 -6.87 2.30
N SER A 6 13.36 -5.97 1.33
CA SER A 6 12.17 -5.59 0.57
C SER A 6 11.71 -6.80 -0.26
N ILE A 7 10.40 -6.95 -0.39
CA ILE A 7 9.76 -7.90 -1.29
C ILE A 7 9.29 -7.16 -2.53
N SER A 8 9.47 -7.78 -3.69
CA SER A 8 8.90 -7.28 -4.95
C SER A 8 7.47 -7.79 -5.07
N ILE A 9 6.52 -6.90 -5.36
CA ILE A 9 5.10 -7.18 -5.50
C ILE A 9 4.66 -6.71 -6.88
N GLU A 10 3.92 -7.56 -7.60
CA GLU A 10 3.29 -7.22 -8.87
C GLU A 10 1.79 -7.10 -8.66
N CYS A 11 1.19 -5.99 -9.09
CA CYS A 11 -0.25 -5.76 -8.95
C CYS A 11 -0.78 -4.84 -10.05
N VAL A 12 -2.11 -4.76 -10.16
CA VAL A 12 -2.80 -3.83 -11.06
C VAL A 12 -3.51 -2.77 -10.22
N ILE A 13 -3.16 -1.50 -10.43
CA ILE A 13 -3.78 -0.37 -9.74
C ILE A 13 -4.48 0.50 -10.77
N ASN A 14 -5.79 0.68 -10.61
CA ASN A 14 -6.63 1.45 -11.54
C ASN A 14 -6.46 1.03 -13.01
N GLY A 15 -6.33 -0.29 -13.25
CA GLY A 15 -6.17 -0.88 -14.58
C GLY A 15 -4.76 -0.84 -15.16
N MET A 16 -3.77 -0.28 -14.44
CA MET A 16 -2.38 -0.22 -14.88
C MET A 16 -1.50 -1.20 -14.08
N PRO A 17 -0.58 -1.94 -14.72
CA PRO A 17 0.34 -2.83 -14.01
C PRO A 17 1.43 -2.05 -13.27
N PHE A 18 1.75 -2.47 -12.06
CA PHE A 18 2.80 -1.92 -11.21
C PHE A 18 3.70 -3.04 -10.69
N GLN A 19 5.00 -2.74 -10.56
CA GLN A 19 5.97 -3.57 -9.87
C GLN A 19 6.59 -2.74 -8.74
N LEU A 20 6.33 -3.14 -7.50
CA LEU A 20 6.57 -2.35 -6.30
C LEU A 20 7.53 -3.07 -5.36
N HIS A 21 8.22 -2.31 -4.52
CA HIS A 21 9.12 -2.85 -3.50
C HIS A 21 8.65 -2.40 -2.12
N ALA A 22 8.29 -3.34 -1.26
CA ALA A 22 7.78 -3.04 0.08
C ALA A 22 8.55 -3.81 1.15
N ALA A 23 8.75 -3.21 2.33
CA ALA A 23 9.22 -3.96 3.49
C ALA A 23 8.08 -4.85 4.03
N PRO A 24 8.36 -6.07 4.50
CA PRO A 24 7.36 -6.87 5.21
C PRO A 24 6.76 -6.09 6.38
N GLY A 25 5.43 -6.02 6.44
CA GLY A 25 4.69 -5.26 7.45
C GLY A 25 4.42 -3.79 7.09
N MET A 26 4.93 -3.30 5.96
CA MET A 26 4.57 -1.97 5.45
C MET A 26 3.08 -1.94 5.06
N PRO A 27 2.28 -0.98 5.57
CA PRO A 27 0.87 -0.87 5.20
C PRO A 27 0.70 -0.46 3.73
N LEU A 28 -0.30 -1.04 3.05
CA LEU A 28 -0.63 -0.71 1.65
C LEU A 28 -0.86 0.79 1.45
N SER A 29 -1.52 1.46 2.40
CA SER A 29 -1.78 2.90 2.32
C SER A 29 -0.50 3.74 2.25
N VAL A 30 0.57 3.32 2.93
CA VAL A 30 1.85 4.04 2.91
C VAL A 30 2.54 3.82 1.56
N MET A 31 2.58 2.56 1.10
CA MET A 31 3.19 2.22 -0.19
C MET A 31 2.51 2.95 -1.36
N LEU A 32 1.17 3.02 -1.38
CA LEU A 32 0.44 3.77 -2.42
C LEU A 32 0.79 5.27 -2.41
N LEU A 33 0.93 5.87 -1.23
CA LEU A 33 1.32 7.27 -1.10
C LEU A 33 2.75 7.53 -1.58
N GLU A 34 3.69 6.64 -1.26
CA GLU A 34 5.09 6.73 -1.72
C GLU A 34 5.20 6.61 -3.25
N GLU A 35 4.35 5.80 -3.88
CA GLU A 35 4.21 5.71 -5.34
C GLU A 35 3.45 6.90 -5.97
N GLY A 36 3.09 7.92 -5.18
CA GLY A 36 2.42 9.14 -5.65
C GLY A 36 0.90 9.01 -5.85
N LEU A 37 0.27 7.92 -5.37
CA LEU A 37 -1.17 7.70 -5.45
C LEU A 37 -1.88 8.34 -4.24
N LEU A 38 -2.03 9.67 -4.29
CA LEU A 38 -2.40 10.51 -3.14
C LEU A 38 -3.90 10.56 -2.78
N SER A 39 -4.75 9.80 -3.47
CA SER A 39 -6.20 9.77 -3.21
C SER A 39 -6.52 9.06 -1.89
N VAL A 40 -5.81 7.97 -1.59
CA VAL A 40 -5.90 7.24 -0.31
C VAL A 40 -5.42 8.14 0.83
N LYS A 41 -6.10 8.09 1.99
CA LYS A 41 -5.75 8.91 3.16
C LYS A 41 -5.29 8.04 4.31
N GLN A 42 -4.30 8.53 5.06
CA GLN A 42 -3.86 7.91 6.29
C GLN A 42 -4.59 8.56 7.47
N GLY A 43 -5.43 7.77 8.15
CA GLY A 43 -6.20 8.20 9.32
C GLY A 43 -5.72 7.49 10.59
N CYS A 44 -6.65 6.84 11.28
CA CYS A 44 -6.42 6.19 12.58
C CYS A 44 -5.32 5.10 12.59
N CYS A 45 -4.96 4.51 11.45
CA CYS A 45 -4.02 3.39 11.32
C CYS A 45 -4.35 2.13 12.14
N VAL A 46 -5.56 2.06 12.71
CA VAL A 46 -6.07 0.93 13.50
C VAL A 46 -7.37 0.34 12.95
N GLY A 47 -7.84 0.83 11.79
CA GLY A 47 -8.98 0.25 11.06
C GLY A 47 -10.36 0.79 11.44
N GLU A 48 -10.46 1.90 12.18
CA GLU A 48 -11.76 2.43 12.66
C GLU A 48 -12.37 3.52 11.75
N CYS A 49 -11.54 4.39 11.16
CA CYS A 49 -12.02 5.58 10.44
C CYS A 49 -12.33 5.32 8.95
N CYS A 50 -11.96 4.15 8.41
CA CYS A 50 -12.13 3.79 6.99
C CYS A 50 -11.47 4.73 5.96
N ALA A 51 -10.63 5.69 6.36
CA ALA A 51 -10.02 6.68 5.46
C ALA A 51 -9.07 6.06 4.40
N CYS A 52 -8.51 4.89 4.68
CA CYS A 52 -7.59 4.17 3.79
C CYS A 52 -8.27 3.00 3.05
N THR A 53 -9.60 2.99 2.94
CA THR A 53 -10.33 1.93 2.24
C THR A 53 -10.02 1.92 0.75
N VAL A 54 -9.77 0.73 0.21
CA VAL A 54 -9.57 0.46 -1.22
C VAL A 54 -10.28 -0.84 -1.61
N LEU A 55 -10.45 -1.08 -2.91
CA LEU A 55 -10.93 -2.35 -3.43
C LEU A 55 -9.74 -3.23 -3.81
N VAL A 56 -9.75 -4.50 -3.39
CA VAL A 56 -8.80 -5.53 -3.79
C VAL A 56 -9.61 -6.69 -4.32
N ASP A 57 -9.35 -7.07 -5.57
CA ASP A 57 -10.09 -8.13 -6.27
C ASP A 57 -11.62 -8.00 -6.13
N GLY A 58 -12.12 -6.79 -6.39
CA GLY A 58 -13.55 -6.44 -6.29
C GLY A 58 -14.39 -6.98 -7.43
#